data_AF-A0AAN8IT61-F1
#
_entry.id   AF-A0AAN8IT61-F1
#
_cell.length_a   1.000
_cell.length_b   1.000
_cell.length_c   1.000
_cell.angle_alpha   90.00
_cell.angle_beta   90.00
_cell.angle_gamma   90.00
#
_symmetry.space_group_name_H-M   'P 1'
#
loop_
_entity.id
_entity.type
_entity.pdbx_description
1 polymer ?
#
loop_
_entity_poly.entity_id
_entity_poly.type
_entity_poly.pdbx_seq_one_letter_code
_entity_poly.pdbx_strand_id
1 'polypeptide(L)'
;MASQEPATSEQSSPRYIYKIAPASPAPDLSEVKGGQSSPVLPPSDLDMSSNFIHMSTASQVPGTLERFFPVSTDKRSVIYLLRVELEPLEKQDGVVKWESPDATVCGPRPGEGLFPHLYFDEDQTQDEESEEVVSGGGLDSRKVKSRKEERRLWLKKDEIESGREVVVEADAEGGWTQALTALHGWLI
;
A
#
# COMPACT_ATOMS: atom_id res chain seq x y z
N MET A 1 11.86 -46.22 6.50
CA MET A 1 12.39 -44.84 6.50
C MET A 1 11.38 -44.01 5.75
N ALA A 2 10.56 -43.23 6.45
CA ALA A 2 9.55 -42.38 5.83
C ALA A 2 10.24 -41.08 5.39
N SER A 3 10.32 -40.86 4.09
CA SER A 3 10.68 -39.56 3.52
C SER A 3 9.48 -38.63 3.71
N GLN A 4 9.64 -37.61 4.54
CA GLN A 4 8.67 -36.54 4.70
C GLN A 4 9.12 -35.41 3.77
N GLU A 5 8.34 -35.17 2.71
CA GLU A 5 8.57 -34.05 1.79
C GLU A 5 8.29 -32.71 2.49
N PRO A 6 9.01 -31.62 2.15
CA PRO A 6 8.78 -30.32 2.78
C PRO A 6 7.42 -29.76 2.35
N ALA A 7 6.60 -29.39 3.33
CA ALA A 7 5.37 -28.64 3.11
C ALA A 7 5.71 -27.32 2.41
N THR A 8 5.32 -27.18 1.14
CA THR A 8 5.16 -25.89 0.49
C THR A 8 4.13 -25.11 1.30
N SER A 9 4.57 -24.18 2.13
CA SER A 9 3.69 -23.20 2.76
C SER A 9 2.99 -22.44 1.63
N GLU A 10 1.73 -22.77 1.37
CA GLU A 10 0.84 -21.89 0.62
C GLU A 10 0.84 -20.57 1.37
N GLN A 11 1.60 -19.59 0.88
CA GLN A 11 1.53 -18.25 1.43
C GLN A 11 0.15 -17.72 1.06
N SER A 12 -0.78 -17.83 2.01
CA SER A 12 -2.11 -17.25 1.86
C SER A 12 -1.96 -15.78 1.54
N SER A 13 -2.55 -15.32 0.43
CA SER A 13 -2.56 -13.90 0.09
C SER A 13 -3.05 -13.07 1.28
N PRO A 14 -2.40 -11.92 1.56
CA PRO A 14 -2.78 -11.09 2.69
C PRO A 14 -4.21 -10.58 2.48
N ARG A 15 -5.08 -10.73 3.48
CA ARG A 15 -6.44 -10.18 3.42
C ARG A 15 -6.43 -8.66 3.35
N TYR A 16 -5.46 -8.06 4.03
CA TYR A 16 -5.36 -6.62 4.22
C TYR A 16 -3.98 -6.10 3.82
N ILE A 17 -3.97 -4.87 3.31
CA ILE A 17 -2.78 -4.05 3.11
C ILE A 17 -2.91 -2.76 3.93
N TYR A 18 -1.78 -2.17 4.27
CA TYR A 18 -1.68 -1.11 5.26
C TYR A 18 -0.98 0.12 4.69
N LYS A 19 -1.59 1.29 4.90
CA LYS A 19 -0.92 2.58 4.75
C LYS A 19 -0.43 3.06 6.10
N ILE A 20 0.83 3.48 6.17
CA ILE A 20 1.40 4.17 7.33
C ILE A 20 1.42 5.67 7.03
N ALA A 21 0.83 6.48 7.90
CA ALA A 21 0.85 7.94 7.81
C ALA A 21 1.47 8.55 9.07
N PRO A 22 2.29 9.62 8.95
CA PRO A 22 2.78 10.35 10.10
C PRO A 22 1.63 11.09 10.81
N ALA A 23 1.81 11.42 12.10
CA ALA A 23 0.82 12.19 12.85
C ALA A 23 0.84 13.70 12.60
N SER A 24 1.73 14.20 11.74
CA SER A 24 1.79 15.62 11.38
C SER A 24 2.03 15.82 9.88
N PRO A 25 1.09 16.43 9.14
CA PRO A 25 -0.27 16.74 9.59
C PRO A 25 -1.00 15.44 9.95
N ALA A 26 -1.81 15.45 11.02
CA ALA A 26 -2.60 14.28 11.35
C ALA A 26 -3.56 13.99 10.20
N PRO A 27 -3.70 12.74 9.74
CA PRO A 27 -4.77 12.38 8.84
C PRO A 27 -6.10 12.79 9.50
N ASP A 28 -7.03 13.32 8.70
CA ASP A 28 -8.34 13.64 9.21
C ASP A 28 -9.09 12.33 9.51
N LEU A 29 -8.99 11.90 10.76
CA LEU A 29 -9.66 10.71 11.30
C LEU A 29 -10.86 11.08 12.17
N SER A 30 -11.21 12.36 12.25
CA SER A 30 -12.30 12.85 13.10
C SER A 30 -13.66 12.21 12.72
N GLU A 31 -13.72 11.62 11.53
CA GLU A 31 -14.87 10.93 10.97
C GLU A 31 -14.83 9.39 11.14
N VAL A 32 -13.74 8.80 11.62
CA VAL A 32 -13.55 7.32 11.74
C VAL A 32 -14.28 6.72 12.95
N LYS A 33 -14.72 7.55 13.92
CA LYS A 33 -15.52 7.10 15.07
C LYS A 33 -17.00 7.42 14.87
N GLY A 34 -17.79 6.37 14.64
CA GLY A 34 -19.25 6.43 14.80
C GLY A 34 -20.02 6.68 13.50
N GLY A 35 -19.86 5.77 12.52
CA GLY A 35 -20.92 5.47 11.56
C GLY A 35 -21.53 6.66 10.83
N GLN A 36 -20.71 7.55 10.24
CA GLN A 36 -20.97 8.25 8.97
C GLN A 36 -19.88 9.30 8.79
N SER A 37 -19.17 9.21 7.65
CA SER A 37 -18.09 10.07 7.13
C SER A 37 -16.68 9.46 7.33
N SER A 38 -15.72 9.82 6.49
CA SER A 38 -14.79 8.91 5.81
C SER A 38 -13.33 9.33 5.96
N PRO A 39 -12.38 8.45 6.31
CA PRO A 39 -10.98 8.84 6.24
C PRO A 39 -10.59 9.09 4.78
N VAL A 40 -10.20 10.31 4.44
CA VAL A 40 -9.54 10.62 3.17
C VAL A 40 -8.05 10.75 3.46
N LEU A 41 -7.25 9.85 2.88
CA LEU A 41 -5.80 9.92 3.03
C LEU A 41 -5.19 10.73 1.90
N PRO A 42 -4.63 11.92 2.18
CA PRO A 42 -3.74 12.54 1.21
C PRO A 42 -2.53 11.64 0.96
N PRO A 43 -2.10 11.46 -0.30
CA PRO A 43 -0.84 10.81 -0.59
C PRO A 43 0.30 11.57 0.10
N SER A 44 1.29 10.83 0.62
CA SER A 44 2.50 11.46 1.14
C SER A 44 3.31 12.11 0.02
N ASP A 45 4.26 12.99 0.37
CA ASP A 45 5.18 13.57 -0.61
C ASP A 45 5.91 12.49 -1.42
N LEU A 46 6.26 11.38 -0.76
CA LEU A 46 6.88 10.22 -1.41
C LEU A 46 5.91 9.58 -2.42
N ASP A 47 4.65 9.35 -2.05
CA ASP A 47 3.64 8.78 -2.96
C ASP A 47 3.40 9.70 -4.16
N MET A 48 3.36 11.02 -3.95
CA MET A 48 3.22 12.00 -5.01
C MET A 48 4.43 11.98 -5.96
N SER A 49 5.63 11.78 -5.44
CA SER A 49 6.85 11.70 -6.24
C SER A 49 6.97 10.40 -7.05
N SER A 50 6.51 9.28 -6.49
CA SER A 50 6.55 7.97 -7.16
C SER A 50 5.35 7.71 -8.08
N ASN A 51 4.31 8.56 -8.01
CA ASN A 51 3.05 8.42 -8.76
C ASN A 51 2.22 7.16 -8.37
N PHE A 52 2.46 6.60 -7.19
CA PHE A 52 1.68 5.53 -6.58
C PHE A 52 1.71 5.62 -5.05
N ILE A 53 0.71 5.02 -4.40
CA ILE A 53 0.64 4.94 -2.93
C ILE A 53 1.41 3.70 -2.46
N HIS A 54 2.43 3.90 -1.63
CA HIS A 54 3.17 2.83 -0.97
C HIS A 54 2.30 2.20 0.10
N MET A 55 2.00 0.91 -0.05
CA MET A 55 1.31 0.09 0.94
C MET A 55 2.25 -0.97 1.48
N SER A 56 1.89 -1.60 2.59
CA SER A 56 2.64 -2.71 3.20
C SER A 56 1.69 -3.84 3.58
N THR A 57 2.14 -5.08 3.49
CA THR A 57 1.46 -6.21 4.14
C THR A 57 1.71 -6.17 5.65
N ALA A 58 0.95 -6.97 6.42
CA ALA A 58 1.13 -7.10 7.85
C ALA A 58 2.57 -7.46 8.27
N SER A 59 3.23 -8.35 7.52
CA SER A 59 4.61 -8.77 7.78
C SER A 59 5.64 -7.70 7.41
N GLN A 60 5.30 -6.76 6.51
CA GLN A 60 6.16 -5.67 6.08
C GLN A 60 6.12 -4.46 7.01
N VAL A 61 4.97 -4.22 7.67
CA VAL A 61 4.76 -3.05 8.55
C VAL A 61 5.92 -2.81 9.54
N PRO A 62 6.46 -3.81 10.27
CA PRO A 62 7.58 -3.58 11.19
C PRO A 62 8.82 -3.00 10.49
N GLY A 63 9.24 -3.61 9.38
CA GLY A 63 10.41 -3.16 8.62
C GLY A 63 10.22 -1.79 7.98
N THR A 64 9.01 -1.49 7.49
CA THR A 64 8.66 -0.16 6.97
C THR A 64 8.74 0.90 8.07
N LEU A 65 8.23 0.62 9.27
CA LEU A 65 8.29 1.54 10.40
C LEU A 65 9.73 1.81 10.86
N GLU A 66 10.56 0.77 10.98
CA GLU A 66 11.97 0.92 11.35
C GLU A 66 12.75 1.78 10.36
N ARG A 67 12.46 1.65 9.05
CA ARG A 67 13.20 2.36 8.00
C ARG A 67 12.76 3.81 7.82
N PHE A 68 11.45 4.08 7.86
CA PHE A 68 10.89 5.37 7.46
C PHE A 68 10.34 6.20 8.62
N PHE A 69 10.08 5.58 9.77
CA PHE A 69 9.49 6.24 10.93
C PHE A 69 10.36 6.01 12.17
N PRO A 70 11.64 6.43 12.17
CA PRO A 70 12.54 6.15 13.29
C PRO A 70 11.95 6.69 14.61
N VAL A 71 11.94 5.83 15.63
CA VAL A 71 11.51 6.21 16.97
C VAL A 71 12.52 7.21 17.53
N SER A 72 12.03 8.37 17.95
CA SER A 72 12.86 9.34 18.66
C SER A 72 12.97 8.97 20.14
N THR A 73 14.17 9.05 20.70
CA THR A 73 14.37 8.92 22.16
C THR A 73 13.78 10.11 22.90
N ASP A 74 13.89 11.30 22.33
CA ASP A 74 13.60 12.54 23.05
C ASP A 74 12.13 13.00 22.96
N LYS A 75 11.31 12.32 22.14
CA LYS A 75 9.91 12.68 21.93
C LYS A 75 9.06 11.48 21.53
N ARG A 76 7.79 11.54 21.92
CA ARG A 76 6.77 10.58 21.52
C ARG A 76 6.66 10.49 19.99
N SER A 77 6.67 9.28 19.47
CA SER A 77 6.49 8.98 18.05
C SER A 77 5.07 8.48 17.83
N VAL A 78 4.34 9.10 16.90
CA VAL A 78 2.94 8.79 16.61
C VAL A 78 2.76 8.59 15.11
N ILE A 79 2.13 7.49 14.75
CA ILE A 79 1.75 7.15 13.37
C ILE A 79 0.31 6.67 13.33
N TYR A 80 -0.25 6.65 12.14
CA TYR A 80 -1.55 6.04 11.87
C TYR A 80 -1.37 4.85 10.92
N LEU A 81 -1.91 3.71 11.32
CA LEU A 81 -2.01 2.50 10.48
C LEU A 81 -3.43 2.40 9.94
N LEU A 82 -3.55 2.33 8.63
CA LEU A 82 -4.83 2.37 7.94
C LEU A 82 -4.96 1.09 7.14
N ARG A 83 -6.00 0.32 7.46
CA ARG A 83 -6.24 -1.02 6.96
C ARG A 83 -7.20 -0.96 5.79
N VAL A 84 -6.81 -1.59 4.69
CA VAL A 84 -7.52 -1.62 3.41
C VAL A 84 -7.72 -3.07 3.00
N GLU A 85 -8.94 -3.43 2.60
CA GLU A 85 -9.22 -4.78 2.08
C GLU A 85 -8.57 -4.95 0.71
N LEU A 86 -7.79 -6.02 0.55
CA LEU A 86 -7.06 -6.27 -0.69
C LEU A 86 -7.98 -6.78 -1.81
N GLU A 87 -8.89 -7.70 -1.48
CA GLU A 87 -9.73 -8.41 -2.46
C GLU A 87 -10.52 -7.47 -3.41
N PRO A 88 -11.18 -6.38 -2.93
CA PRO A 88 -11.90 -5.47 -3.82
C PRO A 88 -10.97 -4.65 -4.74
N LEU A 89 -9.72 -4.43 -4.32
CA LEU A 89 -8.73 -3.70 -5.11
C LEU A 89 -8.10 -4.58 -6.19
N GLU A 90 -7.81 -5.84 -5.88
CA GLU A 90 -7.28 -6.80 -6.88
C GLU A 90 -8.29 -7.12 -8.00
N LYS A 91 -9.59 -6.95 -7.74
CA LYS A 91 -10.64 -7.05 -8.78
C LYS A 91 -10.64 -5.85 -9.74
N GLN A 92 -10.01 -4.74 -9.38
CA GLN A 92 -9.87 -3.57 -10.23
C GLN A 92 -8.56 -3.69 -11.01
N ASP A 93 -8.68 -3.83 -12.33
CA ASP A 93 -7.54 -4.09 -13.20
C ASP A 93 -6.48 -2.98 -13.12
N GLY A 94 -5.24 -3.38 -12.86
CA GLY A 94 -4.06 -2.51 -12.73
C GLY A 94 -4.06 -1.50 -11.57
N VAL A 95 -4.98 -1.62 -10.60
CA VAL A 95 -4.97 -0.76 -9.40
C VAL A 95 -3.87 -1.17 -8.43
N VAL A 96 -3.70 -2.48 -8.19
CA VAL A 96 -2.66 -3.01 -7.30
C VAL A 96 -1.57 -3.64 -8.14
N LYS A 97 -0.32 -3.21 -7.93
CA LYS A 97 0.87 -3.89 -8.47
C LYS A 97 1.77 -4.32 -7.32
N TRP A 98 2.35 -5.51 -7.45
CA TRP A 98 3.30 -6.05 -6.48
C TRP A 98 4.71 -5.84 -7.02
N GLU A 99 5.43 -4.88 -6.44
CA GLU A 99 6.69 -4.39 -6.99
C GLU A 99 7.74 -4.21 -5.89
N SER A 100 9.03 -4.13 -6.24
CA SER A 100 10.08 -3.73 -5.31
C SER A 100 9.77 -2.36 -4.71
N PRO A 101 10.37 -1.97 -3.55
CA PRO A 101 10.10 -0.68 -2.91
C PRO A 101 10.28 0.56 -3.80
N ASP A 102 11.05 0.45 -4.89
CA ASP A 102 11.33 1.49 -5.86
C ASP A 102 10.62 1.28 -7.22
N ALA A 103 9.69 0.32 -7.30
CA ALA A 103 8.94 -0.06 -8.49
C ALA A 103 9.79 -0.53 -9.69
N THR A 104 11.03 -0.99 -9.48
CA THR A 104 11.92 -1.45 -10.55
C THR A 104 11.77 -2.94 -10.90
N VAL A 105 11.19 -3.73 -9.99
CA VAL A 105 10.99 -5.18 -10.19
C VAL A 105 9.53 -5.51 -9.91
N CYS A 106 8.84 -6.10 -10.89
CA CYS A 106 7.44 -6.54 -10.75
C CYS A 106 7.36 -8.08 -10.61
N GLY A 107 6.40 -8.58 -9.84
CA GLY A 107 6.21 -10.01 -9.68
C GLY A 107 4.79 -10.44 -9.28
N PRO A 108 4.42 -11.71 -9.51
CA PRO A 108 3.05 -12.18 -9.37
C PRO A 108 2.61 -12.56 -7.95
N ARG A 109 3.43 -12.35 -6.91
CA ARG A 109 3.16 -12.90 -5.57
C ARG A 109 3.28 -11.86 -4.45
N PRO A 110 2.32 -11.82 -3.49
CA PRO A 110 2.58 -11.28 -2.17
C PRO A 110 3.61 -12.18 -1.47
N GLY A 111 4.87 -11.75 -1.42
CA GLY A 111 5.99 -12.55 -0.91
C GLY A 111 7.28 -11.72 -0.79
N GLU A 112 8.37 -12.31 -0.27
CA GLU A 112 9.58 -11.60 0.17
C GLU A 112 10.11 -10.58 -0.87
N GLY A 113 10.09 -9.30 -0.48
CA GLY A 113 10.70 -8.20 -1.22
C GLY A 113 9.74 -7.33 -2.05
N LEU A 114 8.51 -7.79 -2.33
CA LEU A 114 7.53 -7.02 -3.13
C LEU A 114 6.46 -6.37 -2.25
N PHE A 115 6.25 -5.08 -2.45
CA PHE A 115 5.27 -4.24 -1.76
C PHE A 115 4.06 -3.99 -2.67
N PRO A 116 2.84 -3.92 -2.10
CA PRO A 116 1.68 -3.48 -2.84
C PRO A 116 1.79 -1.98 -3.11
N HIS A 117 1.70 -1.59 -4.38
CA HIS A 117 1.61 -0.20 -4.84
C HIS A 117 0.23 0.05 -5.44
N LEU A 118 -0.42 1.12 -5.02
CA LEU A 118 -1.70 1.56 -5.59
C LEU A 118 -1.48 2.71 -6.54
N TYR A 119 -1.65 2.47 -7.83
CA TYR A 119 -1.43 3.48 -8.85
C TYR A 119 -2.61 4.46 -8.91
N PHE A 120 -2.30 5.74 -9.08
CA PHE A 120 -3.32 6.73 -9.42
C PHE A 120 -3.82 6.42 -10.84
N ASP A 121 -5.14 6.46 -11.08
CA ASP A 121 -5.67 6.26 -12.44
C ASP A 121 -4.97 7.21 -13.43
N GLU A 122 -4.45 6.61 -14.51
CA GLU A 122 -3.50 7.12 -15.52
C GLU A 122 -1.99 7.09 -15.16
N ASP A 123 -1.41 5.89 -15.16
CA ASP A 123 -0.35 5.50 -16.13
C ASP A 123 -0.15 3.97 -16.14
N GLN A 124 -0.95 3.26 -16.93
CA GLN A 124 -0.77 1.80 -17.14
C GLN A 124 0.34 1.47 -18.16
N THR A 125 1.25 2.39 -18.47
CA THR A 125 2.31 2.13 -19.46
C THR A 125 3.69 2.12 -18.84
N GLN A 126 4.09 0.94 -18.37
CA GLN A 126 5.46 0.46 -18.59
C GLN A 126 5.44 -1.08 -18.69
N ASP A 127 5.89 -1.53 -19.86
CA ASP A 127 6.39 -2.88 -20.20
C ASP A 127 5.39 -4.01 -20.52
N GLU A 128 4.69 -3.86 -21.65
CA GLU A 128 4.65 -4.96 -22.65
C GLU A 128 5.40 -4.50 -23.91
N GLU A 129 6.73 -4.36 -23.84
CA GLU A 129 7.56 -4.43 -25.05
C GLU A 129 7.74 -5.92 -25.41
N SER A 130 6.77 -6.46 -26.14
CA SER A 130 6.95 -7.66 -26.96
C SER A 130 6.54 -7.28 -28.37
N GLU A 131 7.50 -6.81 -29.17
CA GLU A 131 7.28 -6.44 -30.56
C GLU A 131 6.84 -7.66 -31.39
N GLU A 132 5.57 -7.66 -31.81
CA GLU A 132 5.13 -8.41 -32.99
C GLU A 132 5.28 -7.51 -34.23
N VAL A 133 6.04 -8.00 -35.20
CA VAL A 133 6.35 -7.32 -36.45
C VAL A 133 5.16 -7.39 -37.41
N VAL A 134 4.46 -6.28 -37.68
CA VAL A 134 3.70 -6.13 -38.94
C VAL A 134 3.79 -4.72 -39.50
N SER A 135 4.42 -4.63 -40.66
CA SER A 135 4.44 -3.50 -41.58
C SER A 135 3.07 -3.25 -42.23
N GLY A 136 2.61 -2.00 -42.24
CA GLY A 136 1.78 -1.48 -43.34
C GLY A 136 0.56 -0.63 -42.95
N GLY A 137 0.72 0.70 -43.07
CA GLY A 137 -0.21 1.60 -43.75
C GLY A 137 -1.61 1.88 -43.15
N GLY A 138 -1.92 3.17 -42.99
CA GLY A 138 -3.30 3.67 -43.14
C GLY A 138 -3.83 4.50 -41.98
N LEU A 139 -4.23 5.73 -42.33
CA LEU A 139 -4.97 6.73 -41.57
C LEU A 139 -5.96 6.15 -40.53
N ASP A 140 -5.90 6.65 -39.29
CA ASP A 140 -7.07 7.26 -38.66
C ASP A 140 -6.66 8.11 -37.44
N SER A 141 -6.89 9.42 -37.52
CA SER A 141 -6.67 10.35 -36.41
C SER A 141 -7.78 10.15 -35.37
N ARG A 142 -7.66 9.13 -34.52
CA ARG A 142 -8.52 8.97 -33.35
C ARG A 142 -8.35 10.20 -32.47
N LYS A 143 -9.40 11.00 -32.40
CA LYS A 143 -9.54 12.11 -31.46
C LYS A 143 -9.57 11.50 -30.06
N VAL A 144 -8.41 11.45 -29.40
CA VAL A 144 -8.27 11.11 -27.98
C VAL A 144 -9.10 12.14 -27.23
N LYS A 145 -10.28 11.74 -26.76
CA LYS A 145 -11.04 12.54 -25.81
C LYS A 145 -10.23 12.53 -24.52
N SER A 146 -9.45 13.59 -24.32
CA SER A 146 -8.87 13.95 -23.03
C SER A 146 -10.01 14.13 -22.04
N ARG A 147 -10.46 13.02 -21.45
CA ARG A 147 -11.29 13.05 -20.28
C ARG A 147 -10.33 13.39 -19.15
N LYS A 148 -10.30 14.66 -18.78
CA LYS A 148 -9.64 15.15 -17.57
C LYS A 148 -10.45 14.63 -16.38
N GLU A 149 -10.48 13.31 -16.22
CA GLU A 149 -11.07 12.62 -15.08
C GLU A 149 -10.17 13.00 -13.90
N GLU A 150 -10.75 13.40 -12.78
CA GLU A 150 -9.99 13.78 -11.60
C GLU A 150 -9.09 12.60 -11.24
N ARG A 151 -7.77 12.79 -11.38
CA ARG A 151 -6.76 11.80 -11.00
C ARG A 151 -7.18 11.22 -9.66
N ARG A 152 -7.34 9.90 -9.59
CA ARG A 152 -7.71 9.21 -8.36
C ARG A 152 -6.52 9.24 -7.41
N LEU A 153 -6.24 10.41 -6.83
CA LEU A 153 -5.12 10.63 -5.90
C LEU A 153 -5.35 9.99 -4.53
N TRP A 154 -6.57 9.52 -4.28
CA TRP A 154 -7.09 9.26 -2.95
C TRP A 154 -7.71 7.87 -2.90
N LEU A 155 -7.43 7.15 -1.82
CA LEU A 155 -8.24 5.99 -1.44
C LEU A 155 -9.67 6.46 -1.17
N LYS A 156 -10.65 5.82 -1.81
CA LYS A 156 -12.05 6.17 -1.62
C LYS A 156 -12.52 5.69 -0.24
N LYS A 157 -13.56 6.34 0.27
CA LYS A 157 -14.22 6.07 1.56
C LYS A 157 -14.46 4.58 1.82
N ASP A 158 -14.91 3.88 0.79
CA ASP A 158 -15.35 2.49 0.81
C ASP A 158 -14.19 1.49 0.73
N GLU A 159 -12.96 1.98 0.52
CA GLU A 159 -11.76 1.14 0.40
C GLU A 159 -10.97 1.07 1.71
N ILE A 160 -11.09 2.09 2.58
CA ILE A 160 -10.48 2.06 3.92
C ILE A 160 -11.46 1.42 4.90
N GLU A 161 -11.10 0.26 5.41
CA GLU A 161 -11.93 -0.50 6.34
C GLU A 161 -11.82 0.05 7.77
N SER A 162 -10.61 0.38 8.22
CA SER A 162 -10.39 0.94 9.56
C SER A 162 -9.04 1.64 9.71
N GLY A 163 -8.91 2.48 10.73
CA GLY A 163 -7.67 3.15 11.10
C GLY A 163 -7.35 3.06 12.57
N ARG A 164 -6.07 2.94 12.92
CA ARG A 164 -5.56 2.96 14.29
C ARG A 164 -4.43 3.94 14.45
N GLU A 165 -4.53 4.75 15.49
CA GLU A 165 -3.38 5.47 16.02
C GLU A 165 -2.45 4.49 16.73
N VAL A 166 -1.16 4.54 16.40
CA VAL A 166 -0.12 3.78 17.08
C VAL A 166 0.88 4.76 17.65
N VAL A 167 1.20 4.53 18.91
CA VAL A 167 1.99 5.44 19.72
C VAL A 167 3.17 4.67 20.30
N VAL A 168 4.35 5.25 20.18
CA VAL A 168 5.54 4.86 20.93
C VAL A 168 5.93 6.05 21.80
N GLU A 169 5.92 5.86 23.12
CA GLU A 169 6.37 6.88 24.06
C GLU A 169 7.89 7.10 23.96
N ALA A 170 8.34 8.28 24.37
CA ALA A 170 9.77 8.55 24.54
C ALA A 170 10.37 7.50 25.50
N ASP A 171 11.58 7.03 25.18
CA ASP A 171 12.33 6.04 25.98
C ASP A 171 11.67 4.64 26.14
N ALA A 172 10.65 4.32 25.35
CA ALA A 172 10.02 2.99 25.40
C ALA A 172 10.97 1.88 24.90
N GLU A 173 11.33 0.94 25.79
CA GLU A 173 12.10 -0.25 25.42
C GLU A 173 11.33 -1.12 24.43
N GLY A 174 11.88 -1.30 23.22
CA GLY A 174 11.29 -2.16 22.19
C GLY A 174 10.50 -1.42 21.11
N GLY A 175 10.36 -0.09 21.18
CA GLY A 175 9.91 0.77 20.07
C GLY A 175 8.66 0.27 19.33
N TRP A 176 8.73 0.23 18.00
CA TRP A 176 7.62 -0.24 17.16
C TRP A 176 7.28 -1.71 17.38
N THR A 177 8.26 -2.58 17.62
CA THR A 177 8.02 -4.02 17.85
C THR A 177 7.06 -4.23 19.02
N GLN A 178 7.30 -3.52 20.13
CA GLN A 178 6.43 -3.59 21.30
C GLN A 178 5.04 -3.03 21.00
N ALA A 179 4.96 -1.88 20.33
CA ALA A 179 3.68 -1.26 19.97
C ALA A 179 2.83 -2.14 19.04
N LEU A 180 3.45 -2.82 18.08
CA LEU A 180 2.75 -3.73 17.15
C LEU A 180 2.33 -5.05 17.80
N THR A 181 3.00 -5.48 18.87
CA THR A 181 2.63 -6.72 19.58
C THR A 181 1.18 -6.66 20.09
N ALA A 182 0.76 -5.51 20.62
CA ALA A 182 -0.62 -5.29 21.06
C ALA A 182 -1.64 -5.25 19.90
N LEU A 183 -1.17 -5.07 18.67
CA LEU A 183 -1.99 -4.98 17.45
C LEU A 183 -1.93 -6.23 16.58
N HIS A 184 -1.21 -7.28 17.00
CA HIS A 184 -1.00 -8.47 16.19
C HIS A 184 -2.31 -9.07 15.65
N GLY A 185 -3.33 -9.21 16.50
CA GLY A 185 -4.65 -9.72 16.08
C GLY A 185 -5.45 -8.78 15.17
N TRP A 186 -5.07 -7.51 15.03
CA TRP A 186 -5.69 -6.55 14.11
C TRP A 186 -4.94 -6.46 12.77
N LEU A 187 -3.65 -6.83 12.77
CA LEU A 187 -2.80 -6.91 11.59
C LEU A 187 -3.05 -8.17 10.74
N ILE A 188 -3.66 -9.21 11.32
CA ILE A 188 -3.95 -10.48 10.63
C ILE A 188 -5.42 -10.59 10.22
#